data_AF-A0A9X1CDN1-F1
#
_entry.id   AF-A0A9X1CDN1-F1
#
_cell.length_a   1.000
_cell.length_b   1.000
_cell.length_c   1.000
_cell.angle_alpha   90.00
_cell.angle_beta   90.00
_cell.angle_gamma   90.00
#
_symmetry.space_group_name_H-M   'P 1'
#
loop_
_entity.id
_entity.type
_entity.pdbx_description
1 polymer ?
#
loop_
_entity_poly.entity_id
_entity_poly.type
_entity_poly.pdbx_seq_one_letter_code
_entity_poly.pdbx_strand_id
1 'polypeptide(L)'
;MFIFQYALYAILFLLELVALIAFSNWGFQQSKGPFMKILFGIGTPLFVAIFWGMFLSPKAAITIPFSLQLLLQFILFALAALSLHATGKSGIAIVFFITFVISKLLILVIKRSN
;
A
#
# COMPACT_ATOMS: atom_id res chain seq x y z
N MET A 1 21.47 -11.98 10.17
CA MET A 1 20.74 -11.80 8.89
C MET A 1 19.22 -11.64 9.06
N PHE A 2 18.60 -12.24 10.10
CA PHE A 2 17.15 -12.16 10.32
C PHE A 2 16.63 -10.82 10.88
N ILE A 3 17.34 -10.18 11.81
CA ILE A 3 16.91 -8.92 12.46
C ILE A 3 16.64 -7.80 11.44
N PHE A 4 17.49 -7.70 10.42
CA PHE A 4 17.35 -6.69 9.37
C PHE A 4 16.11 -6.92 8.51
N GLN A 5 15.78 -8.17 8.17
CA GLN A 5 14.58 -8.50 7.43
C GLN A 5 13.31 -8.14 8.23
N TYR A 6 13.27 -8.46 9.52
CA TYR A 6 12.13 -8.10 10.37
C TYR A 6 11.90 -6.59 10.44
N ALA A 7 12.97 -5.79 10.52
CA ALA A 7 12.87 -4.33 10.48
C ALA A 7 12.25 -3.84 9.16
N LEU A 8 12.67 -4.38 8.01
CA LEU A 8 12.11 -4.02 6.71
C LEU A 8 10.63 -4.43 6.58
N TYR A 9 10.25 -5.60 7.09
CA TYR A 9 8.84 -6.02 7.12
C TYR A 9 7.99 -5.11 7.99
N ALA A 10 8.50 -4.68 9.15
CA ALA A 10 7.79 -3.72 10.00
C ALA A 10 7.61 -2.37 9.28
N ILE A 11 8.64 -1.87 8.59
CA ILE A 11 8.55 -0.65 7.78
C ILE A 11 7.48 -0.80 6.70
N LEU A 12 7.48 -1.91 5.95
CA LEU A 12 6.47 -2.18 4.92
C LEU A 12 5.05 -2.23 5.49
N PHE A 13 4.88 -2.83 6.67
CA PHE A 13 3.58 -2.86 7.36
C PHE A 13 3.10 -1.45 7.76
N LEU A 14 4.00 -0.61 8.28
CA LEU A 14 3.67 0.80 8.55
C LEU A 14 3.28 1.52 7.26
N LEU A 15 3.96 1.25 6.15
CA LEU A 15 3.62 1.81 4.86
C LEU A 15 2.26 1.32 4.35
N GLU A 16 1.88 0.06 4.57
CA GLU A 16 0.53 -0.44 4.26
C GLU A 16 -0.55 0.36 5.02
N LEU A 17 -0.34 0.60 6.32
CA LEU A 17 -1.27 1.40 7.12
C LEU A 17 -1.38 2.84 6.61
N VAL A 18 -0.26 3.46 6.24
CA VAL A 18 -0.25 4.81 5.66
C VAL A 18 -0.98 4.83 4.31
N ALA A 19 -0.81 3.81 3.46
CA ALA A 19 -1.56 3.69 2.21
C ALA A 19 -3.08 3.62 2.46
N LEU A 20 -3.53 2.79 3.41
CA LEU A 20 -4.95 2.70 3.75
C LEU A 20 -5.50 4.05 4.22
N ILE A 21 -4.77 4.76 5.09
CA ILE A 21 -5.16 6.10 5.56
C ILE A 21 -5.21 7.10 4.40
N ALA A 22 -4.26 7.04 3.46
CA ALA A 22 -4.23 7.88 2.27
C ALA A 22 -5.46 7.65 1.38
N PHE A 23 -5.83 6.38 1.15
CA PHE A 23 -7.05 6.01 0.43
C PHE A 23 -8.31 6.51 1.13
N SER A 24 -8.40 6.36 2.46
CA SER A 24 -9.52 6.89 3.22
C SER A 24 -9.65 8.41 3.05
N ASN A 25 -8.54 9.13 3.22
CA ASN A 25 -8.51 10.60 3.13
C ASN A 25 -8.96 11.10 1.76
N TRP A 26 -8.51 10.45 0.68
CA TRP A 26 -8.98 10.78 -0.66
C TRP A 26 -10.46 10.46 -0.85
N GLY A 27 -10.93 9.31 -0.34
CA GLY A 27 -12.35 8.95 -0.34
C GLY A 27 -13.24 9.98 0.39
N PHE A 28 -12.76 10.54 1.51
CA PHE A 28 -13.44 11.61 2.24
C PHE A 28 -13.39 12.98 1.54
N GLN A 29 -12.34 13.27 0.78
CA GLN A 29 -12.21 14.50 0.00
C GLN A 29 -13.13 14.52 -1.22
N GLN A 30 -13.26 13.39 -1.92
CA GLN A 30 -13.98 13.35 -3.19
C GLN A 30 -15.51 13.31 -3.06
N SER A 31 -16.02 12.98 -1.86
CA SER A 31 -17.43 12.71 -1.62
C SER A 31 -18.21 13.95 -1.19
N LYS A 32 -19.25 14.30 -1.97
CA LYS A 32 -20.20 15.38 -1.66
C LYS A 32 -21.37 14.81 -0.84
N GLY A 33 -21.32 14.97 0.48
CA GLY A 33 -22.39 14.59 1.41
C GLY A 33 -21.95 13.58 2.49
N PRO A 34 -22.55 13.61 3.69
CA PRO A 34 -22.10 12.83 4.85
C PRO A 34 -22.20 11.31 4.64
N PHE A 35 -23.20 10.83 3.91
CA PHE A 35 -23.40 9.41 3.62
C PHE A 35 -22.39 8.87 2.60
N MET A 36 -22.15 9.60 1.51
CA MET A 36 -21.12 9.27 0.53
C MET A 36 -19.70 9.35 1.11
N LYS A 37 -19.47 10.25 2.09
CA LYS A 37 -18.20 10.34 2.83
C LYS A 37 -17.86 9.07 3.58
N ILE A 38 -18.82 8.50 4.29
CA ILE A 38 -18.63 7.23 4.99
C ILE A 38 -18.45 6.09 3.98
N LEU A 39 -19.29 6.06 2.93
CA LEU A 39 -19.25 4.97 1.96
C LEU A 39 -17.95 4.94 1.14
N PHE A 40 -17.45 6.08 0.67
CA PHE A 40 -16.19 6.13 -0.07
C PHE A 40 -14.97 6.23 0.86
N GLY A 41 -15.05 6.99 1.95
CA GLY A 41 -13.95 7.13 2.90
C GLY A 41 -13.60 5.85 3.64
N ILE A 42 -14.58 4.97 3.92
CA ILE A 42 -14.35 3.65 4.52
C ILE A 42 -14.45 2.55 3.48
N GLY A 43 -15.34 2.64 2.49
CA GLY A 43 -15.47 1.59 1.47
C GLY A 43 -14.22 1.44 0.62
N THR A 44 -13.58 2.54 0.20
CA THR A 44 -12.34 2.46 -0.60
C THR A 44 -11.20 1.73 0.12
N PRO A 45 -10.80 2.07 1.36
CA PRO A 45 -9.76 1.31 2.07
C PRO A 45 -10.21 -0.12 2.40
N LEU A 46 -11.50 -0.37 2.65
CA LEU A 46 -12.01 -1.73 2.87
C LEU A 46 -11.88 -2.59 1.60
N PHE A 47 -12.26 -2.05 0.45
CA PHE A 47 -12.09 -2.71 -0.85
C PHE A 47 -10.63 -3.00 -1.13
N VAL A 48 -9.74 -2.04 -0.88
CA VAL A 48 -8.30 -2.23 -1.02
C VAL A 48 -7.79 -3.34 -0.09
N ALA A 49 -8.22 -3.35 1.18
CA ALA A 49 -7.82 -4.38 2.15
C ALA A 49 -8.30 -5.78 1.75
N ILE A 50 -9.53 -5.91 1.25
CA ILE A 50 -10.08 -7.18 0.73
C ILE A 50 -9.29 -7.62 -0.50
N PHE A 51 -9.06 -6.71 -1.45
CA PHE A 51 -8.27 -7.00 -2.66
C PHE A 51 -6.85 -7.45 -2.29
N TRP A 52 -6.24 -6.81 -1.30
CA TRP A 52 -4.93 -7.19 -0.77
C TRP A 52 -4.96 -8.58 -0.15
N GLY A 53 -5.93 -8.86 0.71
CA GLY A 53 -6.12 -10.17 1.33
C GLY A 53 -6.31 -11.29 0.31
N MET A 54 -6.98 -10.98 -0.80
CA MET A 54 -7.32 -11.96 -1.84
C MET A 54 -6.17 -12.27 -2.79
N PHE A 55 -5.39 -11.26 -3.20
CA PHE A 55 -4.36 -11.38 -4.26
C PHE A 55 -2.92 -11.16 -3.78
N LEU A 56 -2.70 -10.25 -2.83
CA LEU A 56 -1.37 -9.79 -2.45
C LEU A 56 -0.85 -10.37 -1.13
N SER A 57 -1.73 -10.99 -0.33
CA SER A 57 -1.38 -11.63 0.93
C SER A 57 -0.44 -12.83 0.72
N PRO A 58 0.49 -13.11 1.63
CA PRO A 58 1.25 -14.37 1.63
C PRO A 58 0.34 -15.61 1.77
N LYS A 59 -0.88 -15.43 2.29
CA LYS A 59 -1.96 -16.44 2.29
C LYS A 59 -3.10 -16.04 1.33
N ALA A 60 -2.75 -15.44 0.19
CA ALA A 60 -3.73 -15.04 -0.82
C ALA A 60 -4.60 -16.24 -1.21
N ALA A 61 -5.91 -16.04 -1.22
CA ALA A 61 -6.87 -17.05 -1.68
C ALA A 61 -6.64 -17.40 -3.16
N ILE A 62 -6.18 -16.42 -3.94
CA ILE A 62 -5.82 -16.58 -5.34
C ILE A 62 -4.30 -16.53 -5.47
N THR A 63 -3.69 -17.66 -5.83
CA THR A 63 -2.26 -17.72 -6.10
C THR A 63 -1.97 -17.15 -7.48
N ILE A 64 -1.41 -15.94 -7.53
CA ILE A 64 -0.94 -15.29 -8.75
C ILE A 64 0.60 -15.30 -8.82
N PRO A 65 1.20 -15.27 -10.02
CA PRO A 65 2.66 -15.26 -10.16
C PRO A 65 3.28 -14.04 -9.46
N PHE A 66 4.46 -14.24 -8.87
CA PHE A 66 5.16 -13.23 -8.07
C PHE A 66 5.32 -11.89 -8.79
N SER A 67 5.62 -11.91 -10.10
CA SER A 67 5.75 -10.70 -10.93
C SER A 67 4.45 -9.87 -10.97
N LEU A 68 3.31 -10.55 -11.05
CA LEU A 68 2.00 -9.90 -11.11
C LEU A 68 1.57 -9.37 -9.73
N GLN A 69 1.90 -10.11 -8.67
CA GLN A 69 1.77 -9.66 -7.29
C GLN A 69 2.55 -8.36 -7.06
N LEU A 70 3.80 -8.31 -7.52
CA LEU A 70 4.67 -7.14 -7.39
C LEU A 70 4.12 -5.95 -8.18
N LEU A 71 3.64 -6.18 -9.41
CA LEU A 71 3.01 -5.15 -10.24
C LEU A 71 1.76 -4.56 -9.57
N LEU A 72 0.85 -5.40 -9.06
CA LEU A 72 -0.35 -4.96 -8.35
C LEU A 72 -0.01 -4.16 -7.09
N GLN A 73 1.00 -4.60 -6.33
CA GLN A 73 1.49 -3.90 -5.16
C GLN A 73 2.00 -2.51 -5.54
N PHE A 74 2.77 -2.44 -6.63
CA PHE A 74 3.30 -1.18 -7.16
C PHE A 74 2.19 -0.22 -7.56
N ILE A 75 1.16 -0.72 -8.26
CA ILE A 75 -0.01 0.07 -8.66
C ILE A 75 -0.76 0.58 -7.44
N LEU A 76 -1.01 -0.26 -6.44
CA LEU A 76 -1.68 0.12 -5.20
C LEU A 76 -0.90 1.19 -4.42
N PHE A 77 0.41 1.01 -4.25
CA PHE A 77 1.25 2.00 -3.57
C PHE A 77 1.41 3.29 -4.37
N ALA A 78 1.41 3.23 -5.70
CA ALA A 78 1.41 4.41 -6.55
C ALA A 78 0.09 5.19 -6.44
N LEU A 79 -1.05 4.49 -6.44
CA LEU A 79 -2.37 5.07 -6.19
C LEU A 79 -2.44 5.72 -4.79
N ALA A 80 -1.85 5.09 -3.77
CA ALA A 80 -1.73 5.66 -2.43
C ALA A 80 -0.85 6.93 -2.40
N ALA A 81 0.23 6.96 -3.19
CA ALA A 81 1.05 8.16 -3.32
C ALA A 81 0.28 9.29 -4.04
N LEU A 82 -0.50 8.96 -5.07
CA LEU A 82 -1.35 9.92 -5.78
C LEU A 82 -2.47 10.47 -4.87
N SER A 83 -3.06 9.64 -4.01
CA SER A 83 -4.07 10.09 -3.05
C SER A 83 -3.45 11.03 -2.00
N LEU A 84 -2.25 10.73 -1.49
CA LEU A 84 -1.47 11.63 -0.64
C LEU A 84 -1.11 12.95 -1.36
N HIS A 85 -0.74 12.88 -2.63
CA HIS A 85 -0.47 14.07 -3.45
C HIS A 85 -1.73 14.94 -3.60
N ALA A 86 -2.90 14.33 -3.82
CA ALA A 86 -4.17 15.04 -3.90
C ALA A 86 -4.54 15.75 -2.59
N THR A 87 -4.09 15.24 -1.44
CA THR A 87 -4.26 15.92 -0.15
C THR A 87 -3.30 17.11 0.09
N GLY A 88 -2.49 17.49 -0.91
CA GLY A 88 -1.55 18.61 -0.83
C GLY A 88 -0.22 18.28 -0.13
N LYS A 89 0.01 17.02 0.23
CA LYS A 89 1.19 16.56 0.96
C LYS A 89 2.20 15.85 0.04
N SER A 90 2.56 16.50 -1.07
CA SER A 90 3.42 15.90 -2.11
C SER A 90 4.78 15.42 -1.59
N GLY A 91 5.39 16.12 -0.64
CA GLY A 91 6.65 15.68 -0.03
C GLY A 91 6.53 14.32 0.68
N ILE A 92 5.44 14.12 1.43
CA ILE A 92 5.18 12.86 2.14
C ILE A 92 4.86 11.74 1.15
N ALA A 93 4.14 12.03 0.06
CA ALA A 93 3.85 11.06 -1.01
C ALA A 93 5.14 10.51 -1.64
N ILE A 94 6.11 11.38 -1.94
CA ILE A 94 7.39 10.99 -2.56
C ILE A 94 8.21 10.15 -1.58
N VAL A 95 8.37 10.60 -0.33
CA VAL A 95 9.12 9.87 0.69
C VAL A 95 8.50 8.49 0.92
N PHE A 96 7.18 8.42 0.99
CA PHE A 96 6.44 7.17 1.13
C PHE A 96 6.73 6.20 -0.02
N PHE A 97 6.61 6.66 -1.27
CA PHE A 97 6.81 5.81 -2.44
C PHE A 97 8.27 5.34 -2.56
N ILE A 98 9.24 6.23 -2.33
CA ILE A 98 10.67 5.88 -2.35
C ILE A 98 10.99 4.86 -1.26
N THR A 99 10.47 5.06 -0.05
CA THR A 99 10.69 4.14 1.08
C THR A 99 10.14 2.75 0.78
N PHE A 100 8.96 2.67 0.15
CA PHE A 100 8.38 1.40 -0.31
C PHE A 100 9.30 0.70 -1.30
N VAL A 101 9.71 1.39 -2.36
CA VAL A 101 10.54 0.82 -3.43
C VAL A 101 11.87 0.31 -2.88
N ILE A 102 12.56 1.12 -2.07
CA ILE A 102 13.85 0.74 -1.48
C ILE A 102 13.68 -0.49 -0.58
N SER A 103 12.69 -0.47 0.32
CA SER A 103 12.46 -1.57 1.27
C SER A 103 12.13 -2.88 0.55
N LYS A 104 11.29 -2.81 -0.50
CA LYS A 104 10.94 -3.97 -1.32
C LYS A 104 12.12 -4.52 -2.10
N LEU A 105 12.92 -3.64 -2.72
CA LEU A 105 14.11 -4.05 -3.47
C LEU A 105 15.13 -4.71 -2.55
N LEU A 106 15.36 -4.16 -1.35
CA LEU A 106 16.26 -4.75 -0.36
C LEU A 106 15.82 -6.16 0.03
N ILE A 107 14.53 -6.36 0.32
CA ILE A 107 13.99 -7.69 0.64
C ILE A 107 14.15 -8.65 -0.55
N LEU A 108 13.91 -8.18 -1.77
CA LEU A 108 14.02 -9.01 -2.98
C LEU A 108 15.46 -9.46 -3.23
N VAL A 109 16.43 -8.56 -3.06
CA VAL A 109 17.87 -8.86 -3.17
C VAL A 109 18.30 -9.86 -2.10
N ILE A 110 17.90 -9.64 -0.84
CA ILE A 110 18.24 -10.56 0.25
C ILE A 110 17.61 -11.94 0.02
N LYS A 111 16.35 -11.99 -0.42
CA LYS A 111 15.65 -13.26 -0.71
C LYS A 111 16.26 -14.02 -1.89
N ARG A 112 16.87 -13.32 -2.85
CA ARG A 112 17.58 -13.95 -3.99
C ARG A 112 18.94 -14.53 -3.59
N SER A 113 19.55 -14.02 -2.52
CA SER A 113 20.89 -14.42 -2.06
C SER A 113 20.89 -15.60 -1.08
N ASN A 114 19.73 -16.00 -0.56
CA ASN A 114 19.53 -17.18 0.29
C ASN A 114 18.87 -18.29 -0.53
#